data_AF-A0A927UVA8-F1
#
_entry.id   AF-A0A927UVA8-F1
#
_cell.length_a   1.000
_cell.length_b   1.000
_cell.length_c   1.000
_cell.angle_alpha   90.00
_cell.angle_beta   90.00
_cell.angle_gamma   90.00
#
_symmetry.space_group_name_H-M   'P 1'
#
loop_
_entity.id
_entity.type
_entity.pdbx_description
1 polymer ?
#
loop_
_entity_poly.entity_id
_entity_poly.type
_entity_poly.pdbx_seq_one_letter_code
_entity_poly.pdbx_strand_id
1 'polypeptide(L)' 'MSEREMAKQIIDQLPDYKISKLLYILKGIQLDDEIEDDIFCENLAKQYLEDTEHDTVSFEEALKEAGLSVDDLQD' A
#
# COMPACT_ATOMS: atom_id res chain seq x y z
N MET A 1 -6.82 18.92 24.03
CA MET A 1 -6.39 18.48 22.69
C MET A 1 -7.15 17.23 22.36
N SER A 2 -7.88 17.23 21.25
CA SER A 2 -8.64 16.07 20.80
C SER A 2 -7.73 15.04 20.13
N GLU A 3 -8.17 13.78 20.06
CA GLU A 3 -7.47 12.71 19.34
C GLU A 3 -7.21 13.08 17.87
N ARG A 4 -8.15 13.79 17.23
CA ARG A 4 -8.01 14.31 15.87
C ARG A 4 -6.89 15.34 15.74
N GLU A 5 -6.73 16.23 16.72
CA GLU A 5 -5.64 17.22 16.73
C GLU A 5 -4.29 16.54 16.97
N MET A 6 -4.24 15.54 17.85
CA MET A 6 -3.05 14.74 18.10
C MET A 6 -2.61 13.96 16.86
N ALA A 7 -3.56 13.35 16.13
CA ALA A 7 -3.27 12.63 14.88
C ALA A 7 -2.65 13.53 13.82
N LYS A 8 -3.18 14.76 13.64
CA LYS A 8 -2.60 15.74 12.70
C LYS A 8 -1.16 16.11 13.06
N GLN A 9 -0.87 16.36 14.33
CA GLN A 9 0.48 16.67 14.77
C GLN A 9 1.47 15.52 14.54
N ILE A 10 1.03 14.27 14.70
CA ILE A 10 1.85 13.11 14.41
C ILE A 10 2.14 13.02 12.89
N ILE A 11 1.12 13.23 12.05
CA ILE A 11 1.25 13.21 10.59
C ILE A 11 2.24 14.28 10.11
N ASP A 12 2.13 15.51 10.61
CA ASP A 12 2.98 16.64 10.20
C ASP A 12 4.46 16.44 10.55
N GLN A 13 4.78 15.52 11.47
CA GLN A 13 6.16 15.21 11.88
C GLN A 13 6.77 14.02 11.11
N LEU A 14 5.98 13.33 10.28
CA LEU A 14 6.47 12.19 9.53
C LEU A 14 7.22 12.63 8.27
N PRO A 15 8.30 11.94 7.90
CA PRO A 15 8.96 12.16 6.62
C PRO A 15 8.08 11.68 5.46
N ASP A 16 8.21 12.32 4.29
CA ASP A 16 7.35 12.11 3.10
C ASP A 16 7.23 10.63 2.70
N TYR A 17 8.31 9.84 2.77
CA TYR A 17 8.28 8.42 2.42
C TYR A 17 7.34 7.56 3.31
N LYS A 18 7.00 8.04 4.52
CA LYS A 18 6.02 7.40 5.41
C LYS A 18 4.60 7.90 5.19
N ILE A 19 4.45 9.11 4.63
CA ILE A 19 3.14 9.71 4.35
C ILE A 19 2.39 8.87 3.32
N SER A 20 3.06 8.37 2.28
CA SER A 20 2.43 7.52 1.26
C SER A 20 1.78 6.28 1.87
N LYS A 21 2.50 5.54 2.71
CA LYS A 21 1.97 4.35 3.39
C LYS A 21 0.83 4.69 4.36
N LEU A 22 0.97 5.79 5.10
CA LEU A 22 -0.06 6.25 6.02
C LEU A 22 -1.34 6.68 5.29
N LEU A 23 -1.21 7.32 4.13
CA LEU A 23 -2.32 7.72 3.29
C LEU A 23 -3.10 6.50 2.79
N TYR A 24 -2.42 5.41 2.40
CA TYR A 24 -3.09 4.16 2.04
C TYR A 24 -3.88 3.56 3.20
N ILE A 25 -3.31 3.55 4.40
CA ILE A 25 -4.00 3.03 5.60
C ILE A 25 -5.22 3.90 5.95
N LEU A 26 -5.06 5.23 5.93
CA LEU A 26 -6.17 6.15 6.23
C LEU A 26 -7.28 6.06 5.18
N LYS A 27 -6.93 5.87 3.91
CA LYS A 27 -7.89 5.55 2.85
C LYS A 27 -8.60 4.24 3.15
N GLY A 28 -7.89 3.15 3.45
CA GLY A 28 -8.52 1.88 3.83
C GLY A 28 -9.45 1.97 5.05
N ILE A 29 -9.13 2.80 6.05
CA ILE A 29 -10.00 3.05 7.23
C ILE A 29 -11.21 3.92 6.87
N GLN A 30 -11.06 4.85 5.92
CA GLN A 30 -12.16 5.71 5.46
C GLN A 30 -13.18 4.94 4.60
N LEU A 31 -12.74 3.86 3.95
CA LEU A 31 -13.52 3.00 3.08
C LEU A 31 -14.12 1.85 3.92
N ASP A 32 -15.13 2.13 4.73
CA ASP A 32 -15.96 1.11 5.39
C ASP A 32 -17.26 0.98 4.59
N ASP A 33 -17.26 0.05 3.62
CA ASP A 33 -18.39 -0.67 3.02
C ASP A 33 -17.83 -1.54 1.86
N GLU A 34 -18.00 -2.87 1.93
CA GLU A 34 -17.41 -3.94 1.09
C GLU A 34 -17.41 -3.74 -0.45
N ILE A 35 -18.17 -2.77 -0.96
CA ILE A 35 -18.31 -2.43 -2.39
C ILE A 35 -17.09 -1.65 -2.91
N GLU A 36 -16.36 -0.92 -2.05
CA GLU A 36 -15.25 -0.06 -2.46
C GLU A 36 -13.89 -0.78 -2.55
N ASP A 37 -13.70 -1.95 -1.93
CA ASP A 37 -12.47 -2.73 -2.06
C ASP A 37 -12.26 -3.22 -3.49
N ASP A 38 -13.33 -3.67 -4.14
CA ASP A 38 -13.30 -4.08 -5.56
C ASP A 38 -12.93 -2.88 -6.45
N ILE A 39 -13.56 -1.73 -6.22
CA ILE A 39 -13.32 -0.50 -6.98
C ILE A 39 -11.89 0.02 -6.76
N PHE A 40 -11.39 -0.04 -5.52
CA PHE A 40 -10.04 0.35 -5.17
C PHE A 40 -9.01 -0.57 -5.84
N CYS A 41 -9.19 -1.89 -5.74
CA CYS A 41 -8.32 -2.87 -6.37
C CYS A 41 -8.32 -2.74 -7.90
N GLU A 42 -9.50 -2.56 -8.51
CA GLU A 42 -9.62 -2.32 -9.95
C GLU A 42 -8.90 -1.05 -10.38
N ASN A 43 -9.06 0.05 -9.64
CA ASN A 43 -8.40 1.31 -9.96
C ASN A 43 -6.88 1.24 -9.78
N LEU A 44 -6.41 0.53 -8.75
CA LEU A 44 -4.98 0.30 -8.53
C LEU A 44 -4.37 -0.51 -9.68
N ALA A 45 -5.05 -1.58 -10.11
CA ALA A 45 -4.61 -2.39 -11.24
C ALA A 45 -4.63 -1.60 -12.55
N LYS A 46 -5.67 -0.80 -12.80
CA LYS A 46 -5.74 0.09 -13.98
C LYS A 46 -4.58 1.09 -13.99
N GLN A 47 -4.32 1.76 -12.87
CA GLN A 47 -3.21 2.70 -12.75
C GLN A 47 -1.86 2.02 -13.04
N TYR A 48 -1.65 0.82 -12.50
CA TYR A 48 -0.45 0.04 -12.80
C TYR A 48 -0.35 -0.34 -14.29
N LEU A 49 -1.46 -0.71 -14.95
CA LEU A 49 -1.43 -1.07 -16.38
C LEU A 49 -1.31 0.13 -17.32
N GLU A 50 -1.76 1.31 -16.90
CA GLU A 50 -1.74 2.55 -17.68
C GLU A 50 -0.42 3.32 -17.55
N ASP A 51 0.34 3.07 -16.48
CA ASP A 51 1.67 3.64 -16.32
C ASP A 51 2.63 3.03 -17.36
N THR A 52 3.55 3.83 -17.88
CA THR A 52 4.57 3.37 -18.85
C THR A 52 5.93 3.15 -18.19
N GLU A 53 6.09 3.62 -16.96
CA GLU A 53 7.29 3.42 -16.14
C GLU A 53 6.93 2.56 -14.94
N HIS A 54 7.55 1.39 -14.83
CA HIS A 54 7.35 0.50 -13.70
C HIS A 54 8.70 0.12 -13.10
N ASP A 55 8.76 0.21 -11.77
CA ASP A 55 9.82 -0.46 -11.05
C ASP A 55 9.56 -1.96 -11.08
N THR A 56 10.57 -2.72 -11.49
CA THR A 56 10.52 -4.18 -11.50
C THR A 56 11.55 -4.73 -10.54
N VAL A 57 11.22 -5.84 -9.91
CA VAL A 57 12.10 -6.61 -9.05
C VAL A 57 12.28 -7.99 -9.66
N SER A 58 13.46 -8.59 -9.52
CA SER A 58 13.63 -9.98 -9.97
C SER A 58 12.77 -10.93 -9.11
N PHE A 59 12.40 -12.06 -9.69
CA PHE A 59 11.60 -13.06 -8.97
C PHE A 59 12.32 -13.52 -7.69
N GLU A 60 13.63 -13.70 -7.76
CA GLU A 60 14.48 -14.09 -6.64
C GLU A 60 14.53 -13.03 -5.54
N GLU A 61 14.60 -11.75 -5.90
CA GLU A 61 14.56 -10.64 -4.93
C GLU A 61 13.19 -10.52 -4.27
N ALA A 62 12.11 -10.68 -5.03
CA ALA A 62 10.75 -10.69 -4.49
C ALA A 62 10.56 -11.81 -3.45
N LEU A 63 11.05 -13.03 -3.74
CA LEU A 63 11.00 -14.14 -2.79
C LEU A 63 11.81 -13.86 -1.53
N LYS A 64 13.02 -13.32 -1.71
CA LYS A 64 13.88 -12.94 -0.59
C LYS A 64 13.24 -11.88 0.31
N GLU A 65 12.58 -10.87 -0.26
CA GLU A 65 11.87 -9.84 0.50
C GLU A 65 10.66 -10.41 1.25
N ALA A 66 9.93 -11.33 0.61
CA ALA A 66 8.81 -12.04 1.21
C ALA A 66 9.23 -13.07 2.28
N GLY A 67 10.52 -13.38 2.41
CA GLY A 67 11.04 -14.43 3.30
C GLY A 67 10.70 -15.85 2.84
N LEU A 68 10.51 -16.03 1.54
CA LEU A 68 10.12 -17.28 0.89
C LEU A 68 11.26 -17.86 0.06
N SER A 69 11.21 -19.17 -0.16
CA SER A 69 12.02 -19.89 -1.14
C SER A 69 11.15 -20.37 -2.30
N VAL A 70 11.79 -20.80 -3.40
CA VAL A 70 11.08 -21.37 -4.55
C VAL A 70 10.31 -22.63 -4.15
N ASP A 71 10.83 -23.40 -3.20
CA ASP A 71 10.20 -24.63 -2.72
C ASP A 71 8.90 -24.36 -1.94
N ASP A 72 8.78 -23.19 -1.30
CA ASP A 72 7.57 -22.78 -0.56
C ASP A 72 6.38 -22.46 -1.49
N LEU A 73 6.60 -22.38 -2.81
CA LEU A 73 5.58 -22.06 -3.80
C LEU A 73 4.96 -23.30 -4.49
N GLN A 74 5.46 -24.50 -4.21
CA GLN A 74 5.10 -25.73 -4.94
C GLN A 74 3.93 -26.54 -4.36
N ASP A 75 3.03 -25.90 -3.60
CA ASP A 75 1.80 -26.55 -3.09
C ASP A 75 0.60 -26.42 -4.05
#